data_AF-A0A351PUF8-F1
#
_entry.id   AF-A0A351PUF8-F1
#
_cell.length_a   1.000
_cell.length_b   1.000
_cell.length_c   1.000
_cell.angle_alpha   90.00
_cell.angle_beta   90.00
_cell.angle_gamma   90.00
#
_symmetry.space_group_name_H-M   'P 1'
#
loop_
_entity.id
_entity.type
_entity.pdbx_description
1 polymer ?
#
loop_
_entity_poly.entity_id
_entity_poly.type
_entity_poly.pdbx_seq_one_letter_code
_entity_poly.pdbx_strand_id
1 'polypeptide(L)'
;DADIKFGYCTEFIIMLNKPFAAGEEEKLKDYLLSLGDSLVCVADDDMCKIHVHTNDPGLAIQKGLTYGALTRMKIDNMREEHQERLFTKQEKATYETKEKSEPAPAAEAKEFGVIAVSAGEGLSDIFKQLGVDEVIEGGQTMNPSTDDFLNAISKINAKNIYILPNNSNIILAANQASSITEDKKVYVIPSKTIPQGITAMINFDPINSAADANFENMSASLKNVKSGSVTYAVRDTVIDDKEIKNGDIMGLGDKTILAVGSDIKDTTIELLSNLVDDDSEIISLYYGEGVSEEDAEALRSEAEAKFSSCDVELQAGNQPVYYYIVSVE
;
A
#
# COMPACT_ATOMS: atom_id res chain seq x y z
N ASP A 1 -23.18 -17.85 7.44
CA ASP A 1 -23.85 -17.23 6.30
C ASP A 1 -24.28 -15.82 6.67
N ALA A 2 -23.45 -14.83 6.40
CA ALA A 2 -23.93 -13.45 6.35
C ALA A 2 -24.81 -13.32 5.10
N ASP A 3 -26.07 -12.94 5.28
CA ASP A 3 -27.06 -12.85 4.19
C ASP A 3 -26.75 -11.62 3.31
N ILE A 4 -25.80 -11.77 2.37
CA ILE A 4 -25.40 -10.71 1.44
C ILE A 4 -26.50 -10.53 0.38
N LYS A 5 -27.38 -9.56 0.65
CA LYS A 5 -28.56 -9.21 -0.17
C LYS A 5 -28.20 -8.69 -1.57
N PHE A 6 -27.15 -7.87 -1.67
CA PHE A 6 -26.61 -7.35 -2.93
C PHE A 6 -25.20 -7.87 -3.13
N GLY A 7 -24.97 -8.61 -4.22
CA GLY A 7 -23.77 -9.42 -4.41
C GLY A 7 -22.55 -8.64 -4.88
N TYR A 8 -22.71 -7.48 -5.49
CA TYR A 8 -21.59 -6.75 -6.09
C TYR A 8 -21.36 -5.39 -5.45
N CYS A 9 -20.11 -5.12 -5.07
CA CYS A 9 -19.64 -3.78 -4.80
C CYS A 9 -19.26 -3.12 -6.13
N THR A 10 -19.91 -2.00 -6.47
CA THR A 10 -19.69 -1.27 -7.72
C THR A 10 -19.16 0.11 -7.42
N GLU A 11 -17.92 0.37 -7.82
CA GLU A 11 -17.26 1.66 -7.63
C GLU A 11 -16.85 2.28 -8.97
N PHE A 12 -17.03 3.58 -9.12
CA PHE A 12 -16.53 4.33 -10.27
C PHE A 12 -16.52 5.83 -9.98
N ILE A 13 -15.71 6.58 -10.72
CA ILE A 13 -15.72 8.04 -10.72
C ILE A 13 -16.29 8.52 -12.06
N ILE A 14 -17.26 9.42 -11.99
CA ILE A 14 -17.80 10.15 -13.13
C ILE A 14 -17.00 11.43 -13.27
N MET A 15 -16.32 11.63 -14.40
CA MET A 15 -15.75 12.91 -14.83
C MET A 15 -16.88 13.74 -15.43
N LEU A 16 -17.45 14.66 -14.65
CA LEU A 16 -18.67 15.38 -14.99
C LEU A 16 -18.45 16.29 -16.20
N ASN A 17 -19.34 16.22 -17.19
CA ASN A 17 -19.30 17.13 -18.35
C ASN A 17 -19.64 18.57 -17.95
N LYS A 18 -20.36 18.74 -16.84
CA LYS A 18 -20.74 20.01 -16.22
C LYS A 18 -20.99 19.76 -14.73
N PRO A 19 -20.80 20.76 -13.86
CA PRO A 19 -21.18 20.64 -12.45
C PRO A 19 -22.66 20.26 -12.31
N PHE A 20 -23.00 19.53 -11.26
CA PHE A 20 -24.40 19.16 -10.99
C PHE A 20 -25.25 20.42 -10.83
N ALA A 21 -26.35 20.50 -11.59
CA ALA A 21 -27.37 21.50 -11.33
C ALA A 21 -28.12 21.15 -10.02
N ALA A 22 -28.78 22.14 -9.43
CA ALA A 22 -29.56 21.96 -8.21
C ALA A 22 -30.52 20.75 -8.31
N GLY A 23 -30.31 19.76 -7.44
CA GLY A 23 -31.11 18.53 -7.37
C GLY A 23 -30.77 17.45 -8.41
N GLU A 24 -29.74 17.61 -9.26
CA GLU A 24 -29.28 16.52 -10.15
C GLU A 24 -28.52 15.44 -9.36
N GLU A 25 -27.71 15.83 -8.38
CA GLU A 25 -27.02 14.89 -7.48
C GLU A 25 -28.01 14.05 -6.68
N GLU A 26 -29.06 14.66 -6.12
CA GLU A 26 -30.10 13.98 -5.35
C GLU A 26 -30.85 12.95 -6.22
N LYS A 27 -31.17 13.30 -7.48
CA LYS A 27 -31.76 12.35 -8.44
C LYS A 27 -30.85 11.19 -8.79
N LEU A 28 -29.53 11.42 -8.85
CA LEU A 28 -28.56 10.35 -9.05
C LEU A 28 -28.53 9.42 -7.82
N LYS A 29 -28.51 9.99 -6.62
CA LYS A 29 -28.57 9.23 -5.37
C LYS A 29 -29.83 8.39 -5.26
N ASP A 30 -31.01 8.97 -5.52
CA ASP A 30 -32.29 8.27 -5.49
C ASP A 30 -32.33 7.10 -6.47
N TYR A 31 -31.79 7.31 -7.68
CA TYR A 31 -31.71 6.24 -8.66
C TYR A 31 -30.79 5.10 -8.19
N LEU A 32 -29.59 5.41 -7.68
CA LEU A 32 -28.64 4.39 -7.23
C LEU A 32 -29.17 3.64 -5.98
N LEU A 33 -29.86 4.34 -5.07
CA LEU A 33 -30.55 3.73 -3.94
C LEU A 33 -31.72 2.83 -4.37
N SER A 34 -32.30 3.05 -5.55
CA SER A 34 -33.31 2.12 -6.09
C SER A 34 -32.71 0.80 -6.61
N LEU A 35 -31.41 0.78 -6.93
CA LEU A 35 -30.70 -0.39 -7.45
C LEU A 35 -30.04 -1.25 -6.36
N GLY A 36 -29.89 -0.72 -5.15
CA GLY A 36 -28.94 -1.25 -4.19
C GLY A 36 -29.06 -0.69 -2.78
N ASP A 37 -28.08 -1.01 -1.95
CA ASP A 37 -27.87 -0.37 -0.66
C ASP A 37 -26.44 0.20 -0.55
N SER A 38 -26.14 0.77 0.62
CA SER A 38 -24.78 1.22 0.97
C SER A 38 -24.18 2.20 -0.05
N LEU A 39 -24.97 3.20 -0.45
CA LEU A 39 -24.54 4.22 -1.41
C LEU A 39 -23.58 5.23 -0.76
N VAL A 40 -22.39 5.37 -1.32
CA VAL A 40 -21.54 6.56 -1.16
C VAL A 40 -21.55 7.31 -2.49
N CYS A 41 -21.95 8.59 -2.44
CA CYS A 41 -21.97 9.48 -3.60
C CYS A 41 -21.41 10.82 -3.15
N VAL A 42 -20.14 11.05 -3.48
CA VAL A 42 -19.40 12.29 -3.17
C VAL A 42 -19.20 13.03 -4.47
N ALA A 43 -19.73 14.25 -4.55
CA ALA A 43 -19.67 15.09 -5.73
C ALA A 43 -18.82 16.34 -5.47
N ASP A 44 -18.03 16.72 -6.47
CA ASP A 44 -17.30 17.98 -6.60
C ASP A 44 -17.72 18.66 -7.92
N ASP A 45 -17.12 19.80 -8.26
CA ASP A 45 -17.48 20.60 -9.44
C ASP A 45 -17.25 19.84 -10.77
N ASP A 46 -16.21 19.01 -10.85
CA ASP A 46 -15.79 18.30 -12.07
C ASP A 46 -15.84 16.76 -11.97
N MET A 47 -16.12 16.20 -10.79
CA MET A 47 -16.18 14.75 -10.61
C MET A 47 -17.20 14.28 -9.58
N CYS A 48 -17.64 13.03 -9.71
CA CYS A 48 -18.53 12.38 -8.74
C CYS A 48 -18.11 10.93 -8.51
N LYS A 49 -17.69 10.61 -7.28
CA LYS A 49 -17.33 9.25 -6.87
C LYS A 49 -18.55 8.50 -6.37
N ILE A 50 -18.77 7.33 -6.94
CA ILE A 50 -19.88 6.42 -6.62
C ILE A 50 -19.32 5.11 -6.04
N HIS A 51 -19.93 4.66 -4.96
CA HIS A 51 -19.85 3.30 -4.41
C HIS A 51 -21.27 2.84 -4.14
N VAL A 52 -21.71 1.72 -4.71
CA VAL A 52 -23.03 1.15 -4.42
C VAL A 52 -22.96 -0.37 -4.40
N HIS A 53 -23.66 -0.98 -3.44
CA HIS A 53 -23.85 -2.43 -3.43
C HIS A 53 -25.11 -2.77 -4.22
N THR A 54 -24.97 -3.47 -5.33
CA THR A 54 -26.10 -3.80 -6.22
C THR A 54 -25.96 -5.22 -6.78
N ASN A 55 -27.05 -5.78 -7.31
CA ASN A 55 -27.01 -7.00 -8.11
C ASN A 55 -26.85 -6.70 -9.61
N ASP A 56 -26.98 -5.43 -9.99
CA ASP A 56 -27.01 -4.98 -11.39
C ASP A 56 -25.99 -3.84 -11.62
N PRO A 57 -24.67 -4.10 -11.48
CA PRO A 57 -23.61 -3.09 -11.61
C PRO A 57 -23.69 -2.31 -12.92
N GLY A 58 -24.10 -2.98 -14.01
CA GLY A 58 -24.26 -2.38 -15.32
C GLY A 58 -25.26 -1.22 -15.35
N LEU A 59 -26.34 -1.25 -14.54
CA LEU A 59 -27.33 -0.18 -14.49
C LEU A 59 -26.77 1.07 -13.80
N ALA A 60 -25.97 0.89 -12.74
CA ALA A 60 -25.29 1.99 -12.06
C ALA A 60 -24.28 2.68 -12.99
N ILE A 61 -23.48 1.89 -13.70
CA ILE A 61 -22.50 2.36 -14.70
C ILE A 61 -23.20 3.09 -15.84
N GLN A 62 -24.26 2.50 -16.40
CA GLN A 62 -25.00 3.11 -17.51
C GLN A 62 -25.61 4.45 -17.10
N LYS A 63 -26.07 4.58 -15.85
CA LYS A 63 -26.54 5.85 -15.31
C LYS A 63 -25.41 6.88 -15.18
N GLY A 64 -24.24 6.48 -14.66
CA GLY A 64 -23.08 7.35 -14.54
C GLY A 64 -22.65 7.96 -15.88
N LEU A 65 -22.66 7.16 -16.96
CA LEU A 65 -22.34 7.61 -18.32
C LEU A 65 -23.23 8.74 -18.84
N THR A 66 -24.41 8.95 -18.26
CA THR A 66 -25.30 10.07 -18.65
C THR A 66 -24.81 11.43 -18.15
N TYR A 67 -23.91 11.45 -17.17
CA TYR A 67 -23.36 12.66 -16.56
C TYR A 67 -21.93 12.97 -17.03
N GLY A 68 -21.17 11.97 -17.49
CA GLY A 68 -19.76 12.13 -17.79
C GLY A 68 -19.04 10.86 -18.21
N ALA A 69 -17.76 11.00 -18.56
CA ALA A 69 -16.89 9.85 -18.81
C ALA A 69 -16.56 9.14 -17.49
N LEU A 70 -16.47 7.81 -17.50
CA LEU A 70 -16.17 7.04 -16.29
C LEU A 70 -14.68 6.71 -16.21
N THR A 71 -14.13 6.78 -15.00
CA THR A 71 -12.77 6.35 -14.69
C THR A 71 -12.74 5.57 -13.37
N ARG A 72 -11.63 4.88 -13.10
CA ARG A 72 -11.40 4.09 -11.87
C ARG A 72 -12.57 3.16 -11.53
N MET A 73 -13.03 2.41 -12.53
CA MET A 73 -14.17 1.50 -12.41
C MET A 73 -13.73 0.17 -11.75
N LYS A 74 -14.51 -0.30 -10.76
CA LYS A 74 -14.29 -1.56 -10.05
C LYS A 74 -15.63 -2.25 -9.80
N ILE A 75 -15.66 -3.57 -9.99
CA ILE A 75 -16.82 -4.40 -9.66
C ILE A 75 -16.29 -5.63 -8.93
N ASP A 76 -16.60 -5.75 -7.64
CA ASP A 76 -16.19 -6.89 -6.82
C ASP A 76 -17.39 -7.75 -6.42
N ASN A 77 -17.26 -9.08 -6.53
CA ASN A 77 -18.26 -10.01 -6.02
C ASN A 77 -18.03 -10.24 -4.52
N MET A 78 -18.82 -9.54 -3.69
CA MET A 78 -18.72 -9.62 -2.24
C MET A 78 -19.04 -11.02 -1.68
N ARG A 79 -19.74 -11.87 -2.44
CA ARG A 79 -20.00 -13.26 -2.03
C ARG A 79 -18.76 -14.13 -2.17
N GLU A 80 -17.95 -13.89 -3.21
CA GLU A 80 -16.65 -14.55 -3.39
C GLU A 80 -15.65 -14.04 -2.35
N GLU A 81 -15.59 -12.73 -2.10
CA GLU A 81 -14.74 -12.15 -1.05
C GLU A 81 -15.11 -12.69 0.35
N HIS A 82 -16.41 -12.86 0.64
CA HIS A 82 -16.87 -13.47 1.89
C HIS A 82 -16.54 -14.96 1.96
N GLN A 83 -16.69 -15.70 0.86
CA GLN A 83 -16.32 -17.11 0.78
C GLN A 83 -14.82 -17.30 1.00
N GLU A 84 -13.96 -16.55 0.32
CA GLU A 84 -12.50 -16.61 0.50
C GLU A 84 -12.10 -16.34 1.96
N ARG A 85 -12.68 -15.31 2.58
CA ARG A 85 -12.44 -15.01 4.02
C ARG A 85 -12.94 -16.10 4.98
N LEU A 86 -13.96 -16.88 4.60
CA LEU A 86 -14.43 -18.03 5.37
C LEU A 86 -13.54 -19.27 5.15
N PHE A 87 -13.07 -19.51 3.92
CA PHE A 87 -12.14 -20.58 3.58
C PHE A 87 -10.79 -20.42 4.31
N THR A 88 -10.26 -19.19 4.44
CA THR A 88 -8.99 -18.95 5.17
C THR A 88 -9.05 -19.28 6.67
N LYS A 89 -10.25 -19.32 7.28
CA LYS A 89 -10.41 -19.61 8.72
C LYS A 89 -10.71 -21.08 9.04
N GLN A 90 -11.10 -21.90 8.05
CA GLN A 90 -11.42 -23.33 8.28
C GLN A 90 -10.35 -24.31 7.79
N GLU A 91 -9.40 -23.91 6.94
CA GLU A 91 -8.39 -24.81 6.34
C GLU A 91 -7.10 -25.05 7.15
N LYS A 92 -7.04 -24.68 8.44
CA LYS A 92 -5.94 -25.13 9.34
C LYS A 92 -6.23 -26.42 10.11
N ALA A 93 -7.39 -27.03 9.90
CA ALA A 93 -7.67 -28.34 10.47
C ALA A 93 -8.43 -29.19 9.45
N THR A 94 -7.82 -30.31 9.08
CA THR A 94 -8.38 -31.46 8.35
C THR A 94 -8.16 -31.51 6.83
N TYR A 95 -7.65 -32.67 6.42
CA TYR A 95 -7.57 -33.25 5.07
C TYR A 95 -6.26 -33.13 4.28
N GLU A 96 -5.24 -33.81 4.80
CA GLU A 96 -4.54 -34.82 3.99
C GLU A 96 -5.57 -35.83 3.44
N THR A 97 -6.06 -35.66 2.22
CA THR A 97 -6.39 -36.81 1.35
C THR A 97 -6.44 -36.38 -0.12
N LYS A 98 -5.73 -37.17 -0.94
CA LYS A 98 -5.65 -37.08 -2.40
C LYS A 98 -7.05 -37.01 -3.05
N GLU A 99 -7.30 -35.96 -3.83
CA GLU A 99 -8.00 -36.10 -5.10
C GLU A 99 -7.13 -35.53 -6.21
N LYS A 100 -6.79 -36.41 -7.16
CA LYS A 100 -6.21 -36.03 -8.45
C LYS A 100 -7.31 -35.33 -9.23
N SER A 101 -7.39 -34.00 -9.12
CA SER A 101 -7.90 -33.19 -10.21
C SER A 101 -6.86 -33.22 -11.33
N GLU A 102 -7.30 -33.51 -12.55
CA GLU A 102 -6.47 -33.36 -13.74
C GLU A 102 -5.93 -31.93 -13.79
N PRO A 103 -4.65 -31.71 -14.16
CA PRO A 103 -4.10 -30.37 -14.20
C PRO A 103 -4.91 -29.57 -15.22
N ALA A 104 -5.58 -28.52 -14.72
CA ALA A 104 -5.98 -27.42 -15.58
C ALA A 104 -4.75 -27.01 -16.42
N PRO A 105 -4.92 -26.70 -17.71
CA PRO A 105 -3.79 -26.28 -18.54
C PRO A 105 -3.04 -25.16 -17.79
N ALA A 106 -1.74 -25.37 -17.58
CA ALA A 106 -0.90 -24.45 -16.84
C ALA A 106 -1.13 -23.04 -17.39
N ALA A 107 -1.64 -22.14 -16.55
CA ALA A 107 -1.84 -20.75 -16.93
C ALA A 107 -0.52 -20.23 -17.52
N GLU A 108 -0.58 -19.52 -18.64
CA GLU A 108 0.61 -18.95 -19.25
C GLU A 108 1.34 -18.07 -18.23
N ALA A 109 2.66 -18.23 -18.14
CA ALA A 109 3.47 -17.44 -17.22
C ALA A 109 3.33 -15.95 -17.55
N LYS A 110 3.04 -15.14 -16.52
CA LYS A 110 3.02 -13.68 -16.66
C LYS A 110 4.42 -13.18 -17.08
N GLU A 111 4.46 -12.01 -17.70
CA GLU A 111 5.75 -11.41 -18.07
C GLU A 111 6.54 -10.97 -16.83
N PHE A 112 5.85 -10.40 -15.85
CA PHE A 112 6.42 -9.87 -14.61
C PHE A 112 5.71 -10.43 -13.38
N GLY A 113 6.45 -10.55 -12.29
CA GLY A 113 5.91 -10.66 -10.95
C GLY A 113 6.76 -9.89 -9.95
N VAL A 114 6.17 -9.52 -8.81
CA VAL A 114 6.85 -8.72 -7.79
C VAL A 114 6.71 -9.34 -6.41
N ILE A 115 7.81 -9.33 -5.66
CA ILE A 115 7.89 -9.70 -4.24
C ILE A 115 8.25 -8.45 -3.45
N ALA A 116 7.51 -8.16 -2.39
CA ALA A 116 7.87 -7.10 -1.44
C ALA A 116 8.02 -7.65 -0.03
N VAL A 117 8.88 -7.03 0.78
CA VAL A 117 8.94 -7.29 2.22
C VAL A 117 8.27 -6.15 2.96
N SER A 118 7.38 -6.48 3.91
CA SER A 118 6.64 -5.50 4.69
C SER A 118 6.32 -6.00 6.10
N ALA A 119 6.19 -5.07 7.05
CA ALA A 119 5.76 -5.34 8.42
C ALA A 119 4.53 -4.49 8.74
N GLY A 120 3.37 -5.12 8.85
CA GLY A 120 2.09 -4.47 9.10
C GLY A 120 1.07 -4.81 8.01
N GLU A 121 -0.17 -5.08 8.42
CA GLU A 121 -1.24 -5.49 7.50
C GLU A 121 -1.57 -4.37 6.49
N GLY A 122 -1.63 -3.11 6.95
CA GLY A 122 -1.94 -1.95 6.10
C GLY A 122 -0.87 -1.71 5.02
N LEU A 123 0.41 -1.71 5.38
CA LEU A 123 1.50 -1.61 4.42
C LEU A 123 1.53 -2.80 3.44
N SER A 124 1.21 -4.01 3.92
CA SER A 124 1.11 -5.19 3.05
C SER A 124 -0.03 -5.06 2.05
N ASP A 125 -1.17 -4.49 2.47
CA ASP A 125 -2.32 -4.26 1.61
C ASP A 125 -2.04 -3.15 0.58
N ILE A 126 -1.28 -2.10 0.93
CA ILE A 126 -0.79 -1.11 -0.04
C ILE A 126 0.03 -1.78 -1.14
N PHE A 127 0.98 -2.65 -0.79
CA PHE A 127 1.76 -3.39 -1.80
C PHE A 127 0.89 -4.28 -2.69
N LYS A 128 -0.08 -5.01 -2.12
CA LYS A 128 -1.02 -5.81 -2.91
C LYS A 128 -1.86 -4.95 -3.86
N GLN A 129 -2.33 -3.78 -3.40
CA GLN A 129 -3.09 -2.83 -4.22
C GLN A 129 -2.24 -2.25 -5.36
N LEU A 130 -0.93 -2.09 -5.16
CA LEU A 130 0.03 -1.70 -6.18
C LEU A 130 0.41 -2.86 -7.14
N GLY A 131 -0.14 -4.05 -6.95
CA GLY A 131 0.06 -5.20 -7.84
C GLY A 131 1.24 -6.10 -7.47
N VAL A 132 1.74 -6.04 -6.23
CA VAL A 132 2.71 -7.02 -5.73
C VAL A 132 2.06 -8.41 -5.60
N ASP A 133 2.70 -9.44 -6.17
CA ASP A 133 2.16 -10.81 -6.19
C ASP A 133 2.37 -11.54 -4.86
N GLU A 134 3.50 -11.32 -4.18
CA GLU A 134 3.79 -11.93 -2.88
C GLU A 134 4.38 -10.90 -1.92
N VAL A 135 3.80 -10.81 -0.72
CA VAL A 135 4.37 -10.01 0.37
C VAL A 135 4.93 -10.96 1.42
N ILE A 136 6.25 -10.91 1.62
CA ILE A 136 6.91 -11.63 2.71
C ILE A 136 6.80 -10.75 3.96
N GLU A 137 6.24 -11.31 5.03
CA GLU A 137 6.24 -10.64 6.32
C GLU A 137 7.68 -10.49 6.82
N GLY A 138 8.08 -9.25 7.11
CA GLY A 138 9.43 -8.95 7.56
C GLY A 138 9.61 -7.48 7.92
N GLY A 139 10.54 -7.20 8.82
CA GLY A 139 10.80 -5.86 9.34
C GLY A 139 12.21 -5.74 9.90
N GLN A 140 12.51 -4.62 10.57
CA GLN A 140 13.88 -4.36 11.08
C GLN A 140 14.36 -5.42 12.09
N THR A 141 13.45 -6.07 12.80
CA THR A 141 13.72 -7.12 13.80
C THR A 141 13.39 -8.53 13.32
N MET A 142 12.72 -8.67 12.17
CA MET A 142 12.30 -9.94 11.56
C MET A 142 12.82 -9.96 10.13
N ASN A 143 14.09 -10.31 9.96
CA ASN A 143 14.77 -10.33 8.66
C ASN A 143 14.49 -11.66 7.93
N PRO A 144 13.79 -11.67 6.78
CA PRO A 144 13.64 -12.86 5.95
C PRO A 144 14.99 -13.45 5.53
N SER A 145 15.02 -14.78 5.43
CA SER A 145 16.15 -15.57 4.97
C SER A 145 16.18 -15.70 3.44
N THR A 146 17.30 -16.20 2.91
CA THR A 146 17.42 -16.56 1.50
C THR A 146 16.37 -17.58 1.08
N ASP A 147 16.05 -18.54 1.94
CA ASP A 147 15.02 -19.57 1.68
C ASP A 147 13.61 -18.96 1.60
N ASP A 148 13.31 -17.93 2.39
CA ASP A 148 12.02 -17.24 2.32
C ASP A 148 11.83 -16.58 0.94
N PHE A 149 12.88 -15.94 0.41
CA PHE A 149 12.84 -15.39 -0.95
C PHE A 149 12.74 -16.47 -2.03
N LEU A 150 13.48 -17.58 -1.92
CA LEU A 150 13.38 -18.71 -2.86
C LEU A 150 11.96 -19.30 -2.87
N ASN A 151 11.35 -19.46 -1.70
CA ASN A 151 9.98 -19.92 -1.56
C ASN A 151 9.00 -18.94 -2.23
N ALA A 152 9.13 -17.64 -1.99
CA ALA A 152 8.31 -16.61 -2.63
C ALA A 152 8.47 -16.61 -4.17
N ILE A 153 9.70 -16.69 -4.68
CA ILE A 153 10.00 -16.79 -6.11
C ILE A 153 9.32 -18.02 -6.73
N SER A 154 9.35 -19.16 -6.03
CA SER A 154 8.77 -20.41 -6.54
C SER A 154 7.24 -20.35 -6.72
N LYS A 155 6.53 -19.59 -5.88
CA LYS A 155 5.07 -19.43 -5.93
C LYS A 155 4.59 -18.61 -7.12
N ILE A 156 5.42 -17.70 -7.64
CA ILE A 156 5.04 -16.75 -8.69
C ILE A 156 5.27 -17.36 -10.08
N ASN A 157 4.22 -17.58 -10.85
CA ASN A 157 4.31 -18.04 -12.24
C ASN A 157 4.60 -16.86 -13.21
N ALA A 158 5.81 -16.30 -13.16
CA ALA A 158 6.28 -15.22 -14.03
C ALA A 158 7.69 -15.45 -14.55
N LYS A 159 8.02 -14.86 -15.72
CA LYS A 159 9.35 -14.98 -16.35
C LYS A 159 10.41 -14.09 -15.66
N ASN A 160 10.02 -12.87 -15.31
CA ASN A 160 10.87 -11.88 -14.65
C ASN A 160 10.28 -11.56 -13.27
N ILE A 161 11.08 -11.62 -12.22
CA ILE A 161 10.65 -11.32 -10.84
C ILE A 161 11.45 -10.14 -10.30
N TYR A 162 10.76 -9.14 -9.76
CA TYR A 162 11.38 -8.05 -9.00
C TYR A 162 11.23 -8.32 -7.50
N ILE A 163 12.28 -8.05 -6.73
CA ILE A 163 12.26 -8.12 -5.28
C ILE A 163 12.49 -6.71 -4.74
N LEU A 164 11.59 -6.27 -3.85
CA LEU A 164 11.66 -5.05 -3.05
C LEU A 164 11.99 -5.43 -1.60
N PRO A 165 13.27 -5.46 -1.19
CA PRO A 165 13.66 -5.89 0.14
C PRO A 165 13.18 -4.92 1.23
N ASN A 166 13.04 -3.63 0.93
CA ASN A 166 12.54 -2.58 1.84
C ASN A 166 13.22 -2.51 3.21
N ASN A 167 14.38 -3.16 3.34
CA ASN A 167 15.19 -3.25 4.54
C ASN A 167 16.62 -3.57 4.11
N SER A 168 17.55 -2.66 4.44
CA SER A 168 18.96 -2.80 4.06
C SER A 168 19.63 -4.08 4.55
N ASN A 169 19.15 -4.69 5.64
CA ASN A 169 19.74 -5.88 6.25
C ASN A 169 19.47 -7.17 5.46
N ILE A 170 18.49 -7.16 4.55
CA ILE A 170 18.06 -8.36 3.82
C ILE A 170 18.30 -8.28 2.30
N ILE A 171 18.90 -7.18 1.82
CA ILE A 171 19.32 -7.05 0.42
C ILE A 171 20.29 -8.17 0.03
N LEU A 172 21.20 -8.56 0.94
CA LEU A 172 22.15 -9.66 0.68
C LEU A 172 21.43 -11.00 0.48
N ALA A 173 20.45 -11.31 1.32
CA ALA A 173 19.66 -12.54 1.23
C ALA A 173 18.84 -12.57 -0.08
N ALA A 174 18.21 -11.45 -0.46
CA ALA A 174 17.51 -11.33 -1.74
C ALA A 174 18.44 -11.55 -2.95
N ASN A 175 19.66 -10.99 -2.92
CA ASN A 175 20.64 -11.20 -4.00
C ASN A 175 21.14 -12.65 -4.08
N GLN A 176 21.30 -13.32 -2.93
CA GLN A 176 21.62 -14.74 -2.91
C GLN A 176 20.50 -15.58 -3.54
N ALA A 177 19.24 -15.30 -3.20
CA ALA A 177 18.09 -15.99 -3.80
C ALA A 177 17.99 -15.76 -5.32
N SER A 178 18.26 -14.53 -5.78
CA SER A 178 18.39 -14.21 -7.20
C SER A 178 19.48 -15.05 -7.89
N SER A 179 20.66 -15.18 -7.26
CA SER A 179 21.79 -15.94 -7.82
C SER A 179 21.57 -17.46 -7.86
N ILE A 180 20.70 -18.00 -7.00
CA ILE A 180 20.36 -19.42 -6.93
C ILE A 180 19.22 -19.78 -7.90
N THR A 181 18.39 -18.80 -8.29
CA THR A 181 17.25 -19.02 -9.19
C THR A 181 17.74 -19.13 -10.63
N GLU A 182 17.51 -20.28 -11.28
CA GLU A 182 18.00 -20.54 -12.65
C GLU A 182 16.90 -20.48 -13.72
N ASP A 183 15.64 -20.70 -13.34
CA ASP A 183 14.49 -20.84 -14.24
C ASP A 183 13.74 -19.53 -14.52
N LYS A 184 14.06 -18.46 -13.79
CA LYS A 184 13.45 -17.13 -13.89
C LYS A 184 14.52 -16.05 -13.79
N LYS A 185 14.29 -14.89 -14.43
CA LYS A 185 15.19 -13.73 -14.28
C LYS A 185 14.77 -12.91 -13.06
N VAL A 186 15.62 -12.85 -12.04
CA VAL A 186 15.31 -12.18 -10.76
C VAL A 186 16.11 -10.89 -10.60
N TYR A 187 15.41 -9.78 -10.40
CA TYR A 187 15.97 -8.44 -10.20
C TYR A 187 15.76 -7.99 -8.76
N VAL A 188 16.83 -7.63 -8.07
CA VAL A 188 16.74 -7.10 -6.70
C VAL A 188 16.83 -5.57 -6.76
N ILE A 189 15.70 -4.89 -6.57
CA ILE A 189 15.67 -3.44 -6.43
C ILE A 189 16.24 -3.11 -5.06
N PRO A 190 17.28 -2.27 -4.93
CA PRO A 190 17.98 -2.08 -3.65
C PRO A 190 17.24 -1.15 -2.68
N SER A 191 15.91 -1.30 -2.56
CA SER A 191 15.09 -0.54 -1.61
C SER A 191 15.46 -0.88 -0.16
N LYS A 192 15.63 0.15 0.67
CA LYS A 192 16.07 0.03 2.06
C LYS A 192 14.98 0.35 3.07
N THR A 193 13.89 0.95 2.60
CA THR A 193 12.74 1.37 3.40
C THR A 193 11.44 1.03 2.68
N ILE A 194 10.34 0.97 3.42
CA ILE A 194 9.01 0.71 2.84
C ILE A 194 8.59 1.79 1.84
N PRO A 195 8.73 3.11 2.14
CA PRO A 195 8.35 4.13 1.17
C PRO A 195 9.13 4.05 -0.13
N GLN A 196 10.42 3.73 -0.08
CA GLN A 196 11.22 3.45 -1.29
C GLN A 196 10.64 2.30 -2.13
N GLY A 197 10.13 1.24 -1.49
CA GLY A 197 9.44 0.16 -2.19
C GLY A 197 8.14 0.61 -2.85
N ILE A 198 7.35 1.45 -2.17
CA ILE A 198 6.10 2.02 -2.69
C ILE A 198 6.42 2.90 -3.92
N THR A 199 7.38 3.81 -3.82
CA THR A 199 7.81 4.66 -4.94
C THR A 199 8.37 3.84 -6.11
N ALA A 200 9.08 2.75 -5.84
CA ALA A 200 9.51 1.82 -6.88
C ALA A 200 8.30 1.20 -7.60
N MET A 201 7.27 0.78 -6.88
CA MET A 201 6.05 0.23 -7.49
C MET A 201 5.24 1.26 -8.28
N ILE A 202 5.17 2.52 -7.83
CA ILE A 202 4.51 3.60 -8.58
C ILE A 202 5.20 3.83 -9.93
N ASN A 203 6.52 3.63 -10.00
CA ASN A 203 7.34 3.79 -11.22
C ASN A 203 7.47 2.49 -12.03
N PHE A 204 6.79 1.41 -11.64
CA PHE A 204 6.78 0.15 -12.36
C PHE A 204 5.75 0.19 -13.49
N ASP A 205 6.17 -0.09 -14.73
CA ASP A 205 5.30 -0.14 -15.90
C ASP A 205 5.22 -1.56 -16.46
N PRO A 206 4.20 -2.34 -16.06
CA PRO A 206 4.03 -3.71 -16.52
C PRO A 206 3.51 -3.82 -17.96
N ILE A 207 3.13 -2.71 -18.60
CA ILE A 207 2.45 -2.70 -19.91
C ILE A 207 3.43 -2.35 -21.04
N ASN A 208 4.21 -1.28 -20.86
CA ASN A 208 5.01 -0.72 -21.96
C ASN A 208 6.52 -0.87 -21.77
N SER A 209 6.98 -1.28 -20.60
CA SER A 209 8.41 -1.33 -20.28
C SER A 209 8.96 -2.77 -20.28
N ALA A 210 10.15 -2.93 -20.87
CA ALA A 210 10.91 -4.17 -20.80
C ALA A 210 11.49 -4.39 -19.40
N ALA A 211 11.93 -5.62 -19.12
CA ALA A 211 12.34 -6.00 -17.77
C ALA A 211 13.54 -5.18 -17.23
N ASP A 212 14.59 -5.02 -18.02
CA ASP A 212 15.77 -4.25 -17.63
C ASP A 212 15.44 -2.75 -17.46
N ALA A 213 14.52 -2.21 -18.28
CA ALA A 213 14.08 -0.82 -18.16
C ALA A 213 13.26 -0.58 -16.89
N ASN A 214 12.37 -1.51 -16.52
CA ASN A 214 11.67 -1.47 -15.24
C ASN A 214 12.66 -1.53 -14.07
N PHE A 215 13.66 -2.41 -14.11
CA PHE A 215 14.71 -2.46 -13.09
C PHE A 215 15.44 -1.12 -12.93
N GLU A 216 15.84 -0.49 -14.04
CA GLU A 216 16.51 0.81 -14.02
C GLU A 216 15.60 1.92 -13.48
N ASN A 217 14.36 2.01 -13.95
CA ASN A 217 13.38 3.03 -13.51
C ASN A 217 13.06 2.92 -12.02
N MET A 218 12.72 1.71 -11.57
CA MET A 218 12.43 1.42 -10.16
C MET A 218 13.63 1.68 -9.25
N SER A 219 14.85 1.33 -9.70
CA SER A 219 16.07 1.58 -8.92
C SER A 219 16.45 3.06 -8.88
N ALA A 220 16.20 3.79 -9.97
CA ALA A 220 16.49 5.21 -10.06
C ALA A 220 15.53 6.06 -9.22
N SER A 221 14.28 5.63 -9.01
CA SER A 221 13.29 6.38 -8.23
C SER A 221 13.60 6.38 -6.72
N LEU A 222 14.32 5.37 -6.21
CA LEU A 222 14.64 5.25 -4.78
C LEU A 222 15.35 6.47 -4.19
N LYS A 223 16.11 7.20 -5.02
CA LYS A 223 16.89 8.38 -4.62
C LYS A 223 16.04 9.64 -4.43
N ASN A 224 14.81 9.63 -4.93
CA ASN A 224 13.88 10.74 -4.84
C ASN A 224 13.10 10.71 -3.51
N VAL A 225 13.27 9.65 -2.71
CA VAL A 225 12.54 9.45 -1.46
C VAL A 225 13.46 9.63 -0.27
N LYS A 226 13.14 10.59 0.60
CA LYS A 226 13.69 10.67 1.94
C LYS A 226 12.73 9.99 2.90
N SER A 227 13.19 8.96 3.58
CA SER A 227 12.35 8.17 4.48
C SER A 227 12.68 8.43 5.94
N GLY A 228 11.66 8.45 6.78
CA GLY A 228 11.80 8.53 8.22
C GLY A 228 10.91 7.53 8.96
N SER A 229 11.20 7.31 10.24
CA SER A 229 10.36 6.48 11.12
C SER A 229 10.39 6.99 12.56
N VAL A 230 9.27 6.94 13.25
CA VAL A 230 9.10 7.41 14.62
C VAL A 230 8.88 6.23 15.56
N THR A 231 9.69 6.12 16.61
CA THR A 231 9.66 5.03 17.60
C THR A 231 10.03 5.56 18.98
N TYR A 232 9.97 4.74 20.01
CA TYR A 232 10.44 5.07 21.35
C TYR A 232 11.82 4.43 21.65
N ALA A 233 12.54 5.03 22.59
CA ALA A 233 13.81 4.52 23.12
C ALA A 233 13.55 3.47 24.21
N VAL A 234 14.24 2.34 24.13
CA VAL A 234 14.10 1.23 25.11
C VAL A 234 15.09 1.29 26.27
N ARG A 235 16.04 2.23 26.23
CA ARG A 235 17.09 2.43 27.23
C ARG A 235 17.70 3.82 27.09
N ASP A 236 18.36 4.26 28.15
CA ASP A 236 19.18 5.47 28.13
C ASP A 236 20.39 5.26 27.22
N THR A 237 20.69 6.22 26.35
CA THR A 237 21.85 6.21 25.46
C THR A 237 22.27 7.62 25.08
N VAL A 238 23.50 7.77 24.60
CA VAL A 238 23.98 8.99 23.96
C VAL A 238 24.35 8.65 22.53
N ILE A 239 23.75 9.34 21.56
CA ILE A 239 24.00 9.15 20.13
C ILE A 239 24.13 10.55 19.51
N ASP A 240 25.20 10.80 18.77
CA ASP A 240 25.47 12.07 18.09
C ASP A 240 25.29 13.29 19.01
N ASP A 241 25.84 13.20 20.23
CA ASP A 241 25.77 14.19 21.31
C ASP A 241 24.36 14.51 21.86
N LYS A 242 23.33 13.74 21.44
CA LYS A 242 21.98 13.79 22.02
C LYS A 242 21.86 12.78 23.17
N GLU A 243 21.48 13.28 24.35
CA GLU A 243 21.03 12.42 25.46
C GLU A 243 19.62 11.92 25.18
N ILE A 244 19.44 10.60 25.20
CA ILE A 244 18.17 9.93 24.96
C ILE A 244 17.88 9.08 26.18
N LYS A 245 16.71 9.26 26.78
CA LYS A 245 16.26 8.49 27.93
C LYS A 245 15.32 7.39 27.50
N ASN A 246 15.24 6.35 28.31
CA ASN A 246 14.24 5.31 28.15
C ASN A 246 12.84 5.92 28.14
N GLY A 247 12.07 5.61 27.09
CA GLY A 247 10.73 6.14 26.84
C GLY A 247 10.67 7.39 25.96
N ASP A 248 11.81 8.04 25.67
CA ASP A 248 11.81 9.18 24.75
C ASP A 248 11.37 8.74 23.35
N ILE A 249 10.64 9.61 22.65
CA ILE A 249 10.29 9.43 21.25
C ILE A 249 11.47 9.88 20.38
N MET A 250 11.79 9.10 19.37
CA MET A 250 12.87 9.33 18.43
C MET A 250 12.34 9.32 17.00
N GLY A 251 12.71 10.35 16.23
CA GLY A 251 12.57 10.38 14.78
C GLY A 251 13.87 9.94 14.13
N LEU A 252 13.81 8.84 13.38
CA LEU A 252 14.94 8.25 12.67
C LEU A 252 14.88 8.63 11.19
N GLY A 253 15.99 9.02 10.59
CA GLY A 253 16.14 9.21 9.14
C GLY A 253 17.52 8.72 8.69
N ASP A 254 17.56 7.95 7.60
CA ASP A 254 18.80 7.33 7.07
C ASP A 254 19.70 6.67 8.13
N LYS A 255 19.08 6.00 9.12
CA LYS A 255 19.73 5.33 10.27
C LYS A 255 20.39 6.25 11.31
N THR A 256 20.12 7.55 11.24
CA THR A 256 20.53 8.55 12.23
C THR A 256 19.33 9.07 13.00
N ILE A 257 19.58 9.72 14.14
CA ILE A 257 18.53 10.29 14.99
C ILE A 257 18.35 11.76 14.67
N LEU A 258 17.30 12.07 13.92
CA LEU A 258 17.01 13.43 13.47
C LEU A 258 16.22 14.23 14.50
N ALA A 259 15.30 13.58 15.24
CA ALA A 259 14.48 14.23 16.26
C ALA A 259 14.44 13.40 17.56
N VAL A 260 14.36 14.07 18.72
CA VAL A 260 14.19 13.45 20.03
C VAL A 260 13.24 14.30 20.87
N GLY A 261 12.19 13.70 21.40
CA GLY A 261 11.20 14.38 22.22
C GLY A 261 10.45 13.43 23.15
N SER A 262 9.38 13.91 23.77
CA SER A 262 8.51 13.12 24.66
C SER A 262 7.12 12.88 24.09
N ASP A 263 6.75 13.61 23.04
CA ASP A 263 5.45 13.53 22.38
C ASP A 263 5.61 13.01 20.96
N ILE A 264 4.70 12.12 20.54
CA ILE A 264 4.79 11.44 19.24
C ILE A 264 4.60 12.45 18.11
N LYS A 265 3.60 13.31 18.21
CA LYS A 265 3.22 14.25 17.15
C LYS A 265 4.31 15.31 16.98
N ASP A 266 4.74 15.94 18.07
CA ASP A 266 5.78 16.97 18.04
C ASP A 266 7.10 16.42 17.46
N THR A 267 7.49 15.21 17.89
CA THR A 267 8.71 14.56 17.38
C THR A 267 8.58 14.20 15.89
N THR A 268 7.39 13.81 15.44
CA THR A 268 7.14 13.53 14.02
C THR A 268 7.23 14.80 13.17
N ILE A 269 6.68 15.92 13.66
CA ILE A 269 6.79 17.22 13.00
C ILE A 269 8.25 17.72 12.96
N GLU A 270 9.03 17.50 14.02
CA GLU A 270 10.48 17.78 14.01
C GLU A 270 11.23 16.90 13.01
N LEU A 271 10.91 15.61 12.95
CA LEU A 271 11.49 14.70 11.94
C LEU A 271 11.21 15.20 10.52
N LEU A 272 9.95 15.53 10.20
CA LEU A 272 9.58 16.09 8.90
C LEU A 272 10.34 17.38 8.59
N SER A 273 10.55 18.25 9.59
CA SER A 273 11.31 19.50 9.42
C SER A 273 12.78 19.28 9.06
N ASN A 274 13.33 18.10 9.35
CA ASN A 274 14.69 17.71 8.94
C ASN A 274 14.73 17.01 7.58
N LEU A 275 13.60 16.50 7.08
CA LEU A 275 13.51 15.77 5.81
C LEU A 275 13.06 16.68 4.65
N VAL A 276 12.09 17.57 4.92
CA VAL A 276 11.54 18.52 3.94
C VAL A 276 12.59 19.57 3.57
N ASP A 277 12.73 19.80 2.27
CA ASP A 277 13.50 20.90 1.69
C ASP A 277 12.71 21.60 0.57
N ASP A 278 13.36 22.56 -0.09
CA ASP A 278 12.72 23.42 -1.11
C ASP A 278 12.26 22.66 -2.36
N ASP A 279 12.76 21.44 -2.59
CA ASP A 279 12.40 20.60 -3.73
C ASP A 279 11.31 19.57 -3.40
N SER A 280 10.84 19.53 -2.14
CA SER A 280 9.85 18.55 -1.67
C SER A 280 8.42 18.96 -2.04
N GLU A 281 7.67 18.04 -2.65
CA GLU A 281 6.30 18.25 -3.13
C GLU A 281 5.27 17.39 -2.40
N ILE A 282 5.64 16.21 -1.90
CA ILE A 282 4.70 15.26 -1.27
C ILE A 282 5.27 14.74 0.06
N ILE A 283 4.41 14.68 1.07
CA ILE A 283 4.67 14.02 2.35
C ILE A 283 3.66 12.89 2.52
N SER A 284 4.10 11.63 2.57
CA SER A 284 3.21 10.51 2.90
C SER A 284 3.45 10.04 4.33
N LEU A 285 2.38 9.97 5.11
CA LEU A 285 2.37 9.50 6.49
C LEU A 285 1.72 8.11 6.57
N TYR A 286 2.42 7.15 7.17
CA TYR A 286 1.92 5.80 7.40
C TYR A 286 1.86 5.53 8.90
N TYR A 287 0.67 5.53 9.50
CA TYR A 287 0.53 5.36 10.95
C TYR A 287 0.43 3.88 11.36
N GLY A 288 1.03 3.54 12.50
CA GLY A 288 1.12 2.17 13.02
C GLY A 288 -0.03 1.80 13.95
N GLU A 289 -0.05 0.55 14.41
CA GLU A 289 -1.15 0.01 15.25
C GLU A 289 -1.32 0.75 16.58
N GLY A 290 -0.25 1.39 17.06
CA GLY A 290 -0.22 2.15 18.32
C GLY A 290 -0.75 3.59 18.20
N VAL A 291 -1.25 4.00 17.04
CA VAL A 291 -1.73 5.36 16.77
C VAL A 291 -3.20 5.30 16.35
N SER A 292 -4.05 6.13 16.96
CA SER A 292 -5.46 6.24 16.58
C SER A 292 -5.62 7.01 15.28
N GLU A 293 -6.67 6.73 14.51
CA GLU A 293 -6.99 7.46 13.28
C GLU A 293 -7.21 8.97 13.55
N GLU A 294 -7.80 9.32 14.71
CA GLU A 294 -7.98 10.71 15.14
C GLU A 294 -6.64 11.42 15.37
N ASP A 295 -5.70 10.77 16.05
CA ASP A 295 -4.36 11.33 16.28
C ASP A 295 -3.56 11.45 14.97
N ALA A 296 -3.74 10.49 14.07
CA ALA A 296 -3.11 10.47 12.75
C ALA A 296 -3.61 11.61 11.85
N GLU A 297 -4.92 11.85 11.82
CA GLU A 297 -5.53 12.96 11.07
C GLU A 297 -5.16 14.32 11.69
N ALA A 298 -5.03 14.39 13.02
CA ALA A 298 -4.55 15.58 13.71
C ALA A 298 -3.08 15.90 13.33
N LEU A 299 -2.20 14.88 13.27
CA LEU A 299 -0.84 15.05 12.78
C LEU A 299 -0.82 15.50 11.31
N ARG A 300 -1.62 14.86 10.44
CA ARG A 300 -1.72 15.23 9.03
C ARG A 300 -2.11 16.70 8.88
N SER A 301 -3.16 17.15 9.58
CA SER A 301 -3.62 18.54 9.56
C SER A 301 -2.52 19.53 10.01
N GLU A 302 -1.74 19.16 11.03
CA GLU A 302 -0.62 19.98 11.51
C GLU A 302 0.54 20.01 10.51
N ALA A 303 0.85 18.89 9.87
CA ALA A 303 1.84 18.80 8.81
C ALA A 303 1.42 19.64 7.59
N GLU A 304 0.16 19.56 7.13
CA GLU A 304 -0.37 20.38 6.03
C GLU A 304 -0.25 21.88 6.33
N ALA A 305 -0.58 22.29 7.56
CA ALA A 305 -0.48 23.69 7.97
C ALA A 305 0.98 24.20 8.02
N LYS A 306 1.92 23.33 8.39
CA LYS A 306 3.34 23.70 8.55
C LYS A 306 4.11 23.64 7.23
N PHE A 307 3.86 22.63 6.41
CA PHE A 307 4.53 22.38 5.14
C PHE A 307 3.60 22.71 3.99
N SER A 308 3.16 23.97 3.90
CA SER A 308 2.12 24.42 2.96
C SER A 308 2.49 24.31 1.48
N SER A 309 3.73 23.97 1.15
CA SER A 309 4.21 23.70 -0.20
C SER A 309 4.11 22.21 -0.59
N CYS A 310 3.81 21.33 0.37
CA CYS A 310 3.70 19.91 0.14
C CYS A 310 2.25 19.43 0.26
N ASP A 311 1.86 18.49 -0.59
CA ASP A 311 0.64 17.70 -0.37
C ASP A 311 0.91 16.64 0.70
N VAL A 312 0.05 16.53 1.71
CA VAL A 312 0.20 15.56 2.80
C VAL A 312 -0.83 14.44 2.68
N GLU A 313 -0.34 13.23 2.46
CA GLU A 313 -1.15 12.02 2.39
C GLU A 313 -1.06 11.25 3.71
N LEU A 314 -2.16 10.60 4.10
CA LEU A 314 -2.22 9.75 5.28
C LEU A 314 -2.77 8.38 4.90
N GLN A 315 -2.07 7.32 5.32
CA GLN A 315 -2.44 5.93 5.09
C GLN A 315 -2.30 5.10 6.36
N ALA A 316 -3.19 4.14 6.54
CA ALA A 316 -3.07 3.14 7.60
C ALA A 316 -1.94 2.16 7.24
N GLY A 317 -0.82 2.23 7.96
CA GLY A 317 0.28 1.29 7.79
C GLY A 317 0.14 0.04 8.66
N ASN A 318 -0.43 0.19 9.85
CA ASN A 318 -0.59 -0.89 10.84
C ASN A 318 0.72 -1.65 11.11
N GLN A 319 1.87 -0.98 11.00
CA GLN A 319 3.12 -1.56 11.47
C GLN A 319 3.14 -1.63 13.00
N PRO A 320 3.70 -2.70 13.59
CA PRO A 320 3.60 -2.94 15.04
C PRO A 320 4.61 -2.15 15.89
N VAL A 321 5.73 -1.70 15.31
CA VAL A 321 6.85 -1.10 16.06
C VAL A 321 6.87 0.42 15.94
N TYR A 322 6.67 0.96 14.73
CA TYR A 322 6.82 2.39 14.46
C TYR A 322 5.47 3.09 14.55
N TYR A 323 5.40 4.17 15.33
CA TYR A 323 4.21 5.02 15.39
C TYR A 323 3.89 5.61 14.02
N TYR A 324 4.93 6.11 13.33
CA TYR A 324 4.83 6.58 11.96
C TYR A 324 6.01 6.09 11.14
N ILE A 325 5.76 5.75 9.88
CA ILE A 325 6.73 5.76 8.80
C ILE A 325 6.37 6.94 7.92
N VAL A 326 7.35 7.68 7.43
CA VAL A 326 7.13 8.86 6.58
C VAL A 326 7.99 8.80 5.33
N SER A 327 7.48 9.32 4.21
CA SER A 327 8.28 9.75 3.07
C SER A 327 8.12 11.23 2.81
N VAL A 328 9.20 11.82 2.30
CA VAL A 328 9.21 13.14 1.68
C VAL A 328 9.84 12.99 0.30
N GLU A 329 9.12 13.42 -0.73
CA GLU A 329 9.48 13.31 -2.15
C GLU A 329 9.38 14.68 -2.83
#